data_AF-A0AAJ6KBN3-F1
#
_entry.id   AF-A0AAJ6KBN3-F1
#
_cell.length_a   1.000
_cell.length_b   1.000
_cell.length_c   1.000
_cell.angle_alpha   90.00
_cell.angle_beta   90.00
_cell.angle_gamma   90.00
#
_symmetry.space_group_name_H-M   'P 1'
#
loop_
_entity.id
_entity.type
_entity.pdbx_description
1 polymer ?
#
loop_
_entity_poly.entity_id
_entity_poly.type
_entity_poly.pdbx_seq_one_letter_code
_entity_poly.pdbx_strand_id
1 'polypeptide(L)'
;MKVKKILFNIYLILFILFIITIIIAAILGQKPRIGYFAGLNINTIETLKLNNLNNKIKNEIELKNYISTNSLQYYSYNYIATYEDKVFRHTDLYGIKFDTNTLPSYIKLNIYNNNGTPYGTLISTKPLNDRVKVEYKLFIKAAIINVFAWVSIIFFIIYFFDKRQKIIDYIKSTTIYNLFKLKLGQKSNKNKVYKNINEVKPYLSLISIKKEHIL
;
A
#
# COMPACT_ATOMS: atom_id res chain seq x y z
N MET A 1 20.44 29.24 13.46
CA MET A 1 20.47 27.91 14.13
C MET A 1 19.32 27.69 15.13
N LYS A 2 18.92 28.68 15.95
CA LYS A 2 17.85 28.51 16.96
C LYS A 2 16.47 28.17 16.37
N VAL A 3 16.02 28.88 15.33
CA VAL A 3 14.70 28.65 14.68
C VAL A 3 14.58 27.23 14.11
N LYS A 4 15.60 26.74 13.38
CA LYS A 4 15.63 25.37 12.84
C LYS A 4 15.49 24.30 13.93
N LYS A 5 16.14 24.50 15.08
CA LYS A 5 16.05 23.58 16.24
C LYS A 5 14.65 23.57 16.84
N ILE A 6 14.01 24.74 16.94
CA ILE A 6 12.62 24.86 17.44
C ILE A 6 11.65 24.15 16.49
N LEU A 7 11.76 24.39 15.17
CA LEU A 7 10.92 23.74 14.16
C LEU A 7 11.07 22.21 14.19
N PHE A 8 12.28 21.71 14.38
CA PHE A 8 12.52 20.27 14.51
C PHE A 8 11.84 19.68 15.75
N ASN A 9 11.94 20.35 16.90
CA ASN A 9 11.30 19.89 18.12
C ASN A 9 9.77 19.90 18.00
N ILE A 10 9.19 20.93 17.38
CA ILE A 10 7.74 21.00 17.11
C ILE A 10 7.31 19.84 16.22
N TYR A 11 8.03 19.61 15.11
CA TYR A 11 7.77 18.48 14.24
C TYR A 11 7.82 17.15 14.98
N LEU A 12 8.84 16.94 15.83
CA LEU A 12 9.01 15.70 16.56
C LEU A 12 7.85 15.44 17.53
N ILE A 13 7.37 16.48 18.21
CA ILE A 13 6.20 16.39 19.08
C ILE A 13 4.94 16.03 18.27
N LEU A 14 4.70 16.71 17.15
CA LEU A 14 3.56 16.43 16.27
C LEU A 14 3.61 15.02 15.68
N PHE A 15 4.80 14.55 15.32
CA PHE A 15 5.03 13.20 14.80
C PHE A 15 4.67 12.14 15.84
N ILE A 16 5.09 12.31 17.10
CA ILE A 16 4.74 11.40 18.20
C ILE A 16 3.24 11.42 18.46
N LEU A 17 2.62 12.61 18.53
CA LEU A 17 1.17 12.75 18.71
C LEU A 17 0.38 12.06 17.61
N PHE A 18 0.84 12.17 16.36
CA PHE A 18 0.20 11.48 15.23
C PHE A 18 0.27 9.96 15.38
N ILE A 19 1.45 9.41 15.71
CA ILE A 19 1.62 7.95 15.93
C ILE A 19 0.66 7.47 17.02
N ILE A 20 0.60 8.17 18.16
CA ILE A 20 -0.31 7.82 19.26
C ILE A 20 -1.77 7.84 18.78
N THR A 21 -2.15 8.87 18.02
CA THR A 21 -3.51 9.01 17.46
C THR A 21 -3.86 7.84 16.53
N ILE A 22 -2.95 7.44 15.65
CA ILE A 22 -3.13 6.30 14.74
C ILE A 22 -3.24 4.99 15.51
N ILE A 23 -2.45 4.78 16.56
CA ILE A 23 -2.54 3.59 17.41
C ILE A 23 -3.90 3.51 18.09
N ILE A 24 -4.35 4.61 18.72
CA ILE A 24 -5.66 4.67 19.37
C ILE A 24 -6.78 4.42 18.35
N ALA A 25 -6.70 5.07 17.18
CA ALA A 25 -7.66 4.87 16.10
C ALA A 25 -7.69 3.41 15.60
N ALA A 26 -6.54 2.74 15.49
CA ALA A 26 -6.48 1.34 15.09
C ALA A 26 -7.15 0.43 16.12
N ILE A 27 -6.85 0.62 17.41
CA ILE A 27 -7.45 -0.15 18.51
C ILE A 27 -8.96 0.05 18.56
N LEU A 28 -9.43 1.29 18.46
CA LEU A 28 -10.86 1.60 18.42
C LEU A 28 -11.55 1.02 17.18
N GLY A 29 -10.86 1.04 16.03
CA GLY A 29 -11.41 0.52 14.77
C GLY A 29 -11.72 -0.97 14.82
N GLN A 30 -10.90 -1.77 15.50
CA GLN A 30 -11.05 -3.23 15.58
C GLN A 30 -12.22 -3.72 16.44
N LYS A 31 -12.87 -2.84 17.21
CA LYS A 31 -14.07 -3.20 17.98
C LYS A 31 -15.22 -3.58 17.02
N PRO A 32 -15.88 -4.74 17.20
CA PRO A 32 -17.03 -5.12 16.39
C PRO A 32 -18.20 -4.15 16.64
N ARG A 33 -18.94 -3.84 15.58
CA ARG A 33 -20.07 -2.90 15.59
C ARG A 33 -21.20 -3.40 14.70
N ILE A 34 -22.40 -2.94 15.00
CA ILE A 34 -23.59 -3.25 14.22
C ILE A 34 -23.78 -2.20 13.12
N GLY A 35 -23.96 -2.69 11.90
CA GLY A 35 -24.38 -1.93 10.75
C GLY A 35 -25.48 -2.65 10.00
N TYR A 36 -25.89 -2.06 8.89
CA TYR A 36 -26.94 -2.62 8.04
C TYR A 36 -26.60 -2.42 6.57
N PHE A 37 -26.79 -3.45 5.76
CA PHE A 37 -26.92 -3.29 4.31
C PHE A 37 -28.31 -2.74 4.02
N ALA A 38 -28.35 -1.50 3.54
CA ALA A 38 -29.56 -0.76 3.21
C ALA A 38 -29.51 -0.29 1.75
N GLY A 39 -30.56 0.40 1.30
CA GLY A 39 -30.67 0.85 -0.09
C GLY A 39 -30.58 -0.30 -1.09
N LEU A 40 -31.17 -1.45 -0.72
CA LEU A 40 -31.08 -2.67 -1.50
C LEU A 40 -31.77 -2.47 -2.85
N ASN A 41 -31.01 -2.62 -3.93
CA ASN A 41 -31.54 -2.60 -5.29
C ASN A 41 -31.06 -3.84 -6.05
N ILE A 42 -31.97 -4.49 -6.77
CA ILE A 42 -31.64 -5.70 -7.53
C ILE A 42 -30.59 -5.36 -8.58
N ASN A 43 -29.46 -6.07 -8.53
CA ASN A 43 -28.47 -6.04 -9.60
C ASN A 43 -28.99 -6.92 -10.74
N THR A 44 -29.55 -6.29 -11.76
CA THR A 44 -30.20 -6.95 -12.89
C THR A 44 -29.24 -7.89 -13.61
N ILE A 45 -28.07 -7.39 -13.98
CA ILE A 45 -27.05 -8.13 -14.74
C ILE A 45 -26.60 -9.37 -13.97
N GLU A 46 -26.25 -9.21 -12.69
CA GLU A 46 -25.76 -10.33 -11.88
C GLU A 46 -26.88 -11.33 -11.55
N THR A 47 -28.10 -10.86 -11.28
CA THR A 47 -29.26 -11.72 -11.03
C THR A 47 -29.61 -12.55 -12.26
N LEU A 48 -29.63 -11.96 -13.45
CA LEU A 48 -29.90 -12.70 -14.68
C LEU A 48 -28.83 -13.76 -14.97
N LYS A 49 -27.56 -13.41 -14.72
CA LYS A 49 -26.43 -14.34 -14.87
C LYS A 49 -26.53 -15.52 -13.91
N LEU A 50 -26.82 -15.27 -12.62
CA LEU A 50 -26.92 -16.30 -11.60
C LEU A 50 -28.06 -17.30 -11.84
N ASN A 51 -29.11 -16.90 -12.56
CA ASN A 51 -30.27 -17.74 -12.85
C ASN A 51 -30.33 -18.21 -14.33
N ASN A 52 -29.28 -17.98 -15.13
CA ASN A 52 -29.24 -18.33 -16.56
C ASN A 52 -30.40 -17.72 -17.39
N LEU A 53 -30.80 -16.48 -17.09
CA LEU A 53 -31.95 -15.79 -17.73
C LEU A 53 -31.55 -14.74 -18.78
N ASN A 54 -30.25 -14.55 -19.04
CA ASN A 54 -29.72 -13.51 -19.94
C ASN A 54 -30.33 -13.50 -21.35
N ASN A 55 -30.74 -14.67 -21.85
CA ASN A 55 -31.32 -14.79 -23.20
C ASN A 55 -32.84 -14.56 -23.22
N LYS A 56 -33.50 -14.57 -22.06
CA LYS A 56 -34.97 -14.48 -21.92
C LYS A 56 -35.43 -13.09 -21.51
N ILE A 57 -34.65 -12.41 -20.67
CA ILE A 57 -34.99 -11.11 -20.09
C ILE A 57 -33.89 -10.14 -20.48
N LYS A 58 -34.27 -9.02 -21.09
CA LYS A 58 -33.32 -8.01 -21.58
C LYS A 58 -33.25 -6.78 -20.68
N ASN A 59 -34.34 -6.47 -19.98
CA ASN A 59 -34.49 -5.20 -19.27
C ASN A 59 -34.85 -5.37 -17.79
N GLU A 60 -34.58 -4.34 -16.98
CA GLU A 60 -34.91 -4.30 -15.55
C GLU A 60 -36.43 -4.45 -15.30
N ILE A 61 -37.25 -3.82 -16.14
CA ILE A 61 -38.72 -3.86 -16.01
C ILE A 61 -39.24 -5.29 -16.21
N GLU A 62 -38.73 -5.99 -17.23
CA GLU A 62 -39.05 -7.38 -17.49
C GLU A 62 -38.62 -8.28 -16.33
N LEU A 63 -37.44 -8.03 -15.74
CA LEU A 63 -36.99 -8.75 -14.56
C LEU A 63 -37.91 -8.52 -13.36
N LYS A 64 -38.34 -7.28 -13.11
CA LYS A 64 -39.30 -6.97 -12.02
C LYS A 64 -40.62 -7.71 -12.22
N ASN A 65 -41.17 -7.69 -13.44
CA ASN A 65 -42.40 -8.42 -13.77
C ASN A 65 -42.21 -9.94 -13.60
N TYR A 66 -41.06 -10.46 -14.01
CA TYR A 66 -40.73 -11.87 -13.85
C TYR A 66 -40.64 -12.28 -12.38
N ILE A 67 -39.95 -11.50 -11.55
CA ILE A 67 -39.81 -11.76 -10.10
C ILE A 67 -41.15 -11.66 -9.37
N SER A 68 -42.06 -10.81 -9.85
CA SER A 68 -43.40 -10.68 -9.25
C SER A 68 -44.28 -11.93 -9.47
N THR A 69 -43.98 -12.72 -10.51
CA THR A 69 -44.75 -13.90 -10.90
C THR A 69 -44.02 -15.22 -10.65
N ASN A 70 -42.68 -15.20 -10.58
CA ASN A 70 -41.82 -16.38 -10.46
C ASN A 70 -40.77 -16.17 -9.37
N SER A 71 -40.54 -17.19 -8.55
CA SER A 71 -39.41 -17.21 -7.61
C SER A 71 -38.10 -17.54 -8.33
N LEU A 72 -37.03 -16.81 -8.02
CA LEU A 72 -35.69 -17.10 -8.49
C LEU A 72 -34.93 -17.95 -7.46
N GLN A 73 -33.90 -18.67 -7.92
CA GLN A 73 -33.00 -19.39 -7.03
C GLN A 73 -32.05 -18.44 -6.31
N TYR A 74 -31.60 -17.39 -7.01
CA TYR A 74 -30.67 -16.39 -6.49
C TYR A 74 -31.11 -14.98 -6.85
N TYR A 75 -30.91 -14.05 -5.93
CA TYR A 75 -31.14 -12.63 -6.09
C TYR A 75 -29.84 -11.91 -5.77
N SER A 76 -29.30 -11.12 -6.71
CA SER A 76 -28.18 -10.23 -6.40
C SER A 76 -28.71 -8.84 -6.09
N TYR A 77 -28.24 -8.25 -4.99
CA TYR A 77 -28.58 -6.90 -4.57
C TYR A 77 -27.33 -6.05 -4.44
N ASN A 78 -27.35 -4.88 -5.08
CA ASN A 78 -26.48 -3.78 -4.72
C ASN A 78 -26.94 -3.22 -3.37
N TYR A 79 -25.99 -2.92 -2.49
CA TYR A 79 -26.27 -2.35 -1.17
C TYR A 79 -25.38 -1.14 -0.87
N ILE A 80 -25.86 -0.37 0.09
CA ILE A 80 -25.11 0.68 0.79
C ILE A 80 -25.10 0.35 2.27
N ALA A 81 -23.92 0.28 2.85
CA ALA A 81 -23.72 0.06 4.27
C ALA A 81 -24.07 1.33 5.06
N THR A 82 -24.93 1.14 6.04
CA THR A 82 -25.35 2.14 7.01
C THR A 82 -24.93 1.70 8.41
N TYR A 83 -24.78 2.66 9.31
CA TYR A 83 -24.14 2.45 10.60
C TYR A 83 -25.09 2.87 11.71
N GLU A 84 -25.15 2.07 12.76
CA GLU A 84 -25.88 2.43 13.96
C GLU A 84 -25.16 3.55 14.72
N ASP A 85 -23.82 3.48 14.74
CA ASP A 85 -22.96 4.50 15.31
C ASP A 85 -22.66 5.63 14.30
N LYS A 86 -22.77 6.88 14.75
CA LYS A 86 -22.46 8.06 13.92
C LYS A 86 -20.95 8.31 13.82
N VAL A 87 -20.15 7.94 14.82
CA VAL A 87 -18.73 8.28 14.88
C VAL A 87 -17.89 7.23 14.15
N PHE A 88 -18.13 5.96 14.43
CA PHE A 88 -17.31 4.87 13.90
C PHE A 88 -17.93 4.27 12.62
N ARG A 89 -17.67 4.93 11.50
CA ARG A 89 -18.16 4.58 10.17
C ARG A 89 -17.09 4.70 9.09
N HIS A 90 -17.42 4.30 7.86
CA HIS A 90 -16.58 4.60 6.69
C HIS A 90 -16.33 6.11 6.59
N THR A 91 -15.06 6.46 6.45
CA THR A 91 -14.59 7.84 6.28
C THR A 91 -13.36 7.83 5.39
N ASP A 92 -12.76 8.99 5.17
CA ASP A 92 -11.45 9.07 4.52
C ASP A 92 -10.36 8.40 5.35
N LEU A 93 -10.53 8.33 6.69
CA LEU A 93 -9.62 7.64 7.59
C LEU A 93 -9.86 6.11 7.61
N TYR A 94 -11.11 5.70 7.74
CA TYR A 94 -11.49 4.31 7.99
C TYR A 94 -12.10 3.64 6.76
N GLY A 95 -11.55 2.47 6.42
CA GLY A 95 -12.21 1.46 5.61
C GLY A 95 -13.05 0.52 6.47
N ILE A 96 -14.01 -0.16 5.86
CA ILE A 96 -14.86 -1.14 6.52
C ILE A 96 -14.51 -2.55 6.11
N LYS A 97 -14.56 -3.45 7.08
CA LYS A 97 -14.55 -4.89 6.87
C LYS A 97 -15.78 -5.51 7.53
N PHE A 98 -16.68 -6.05 6.73
CA PHE A 98 -17.86 -6.77 7.21
C PHE A 98 -17.49 -8.18 7.66
N ASP A 99 -18.14 -8.66 8.71
CA ASP A 99 -18.03 -10.04 9.16
C ASP A 99 -19.13 -10.88 8.51
N THR A 100 -18.73 -11.71 7.55
CA THR A 100 -19.65 -12.57 6.80
C THR A 100 -20.29 -13.66 7.65
N ASN A 101 -19.69 -14.02 8.79
CA ASN A 101 -20.22 -15.07 9.67
C ASN A 101 -21.47 -14.62 10.43
N THR A 102 -21.67 -13.30 10.55
CA THR A 102 -22.84 -12.71 11.21
C THR A 102 -24.06 -12.60 10.29
N LEU A 103 -23.88 -12.90 9.00
CA LEU A 103 -24.96 -12.83 8.03
C LEU A 103 -25.88 -14.04 8.14
N PRO A 104 -27.18 -13.88 7.85
CA PRO A 104 -28.10 -15.00 7.73
C PRO A 104 -27.62 -16.02 6.68
N SER A 105 -27.89 -17.30 6.90
CA SER A 105 -27.43 -18.40 6.03
C SER A 105 -27.89 -18.31 4.58
N TYR A 106 -28.99 -17.59 4.32
CA TYR A 106 -29.53 -17.34 2.99
C TYR A 106 -28.88 -16.15 2.28
N ILE A 107 -27.87 -15.51 2.88
CA ILE A 107 -27.13 -14.36 2.32
C ILE A 107 -25.65 -14.70 2.24
N LYS A 108 -25.06 -14.42 1.08
CA LYS A 108 -23.62 -14.52 0.85
C LYS A 108 -23.11 -13.19 0.30
N LEU A 109 -22.09 -12.63 0.94
CA LEU A 109 -21.45 -11.41 0.45
C LEU A 109 -20.56 -11.74 -0.76
N ASN A 110 -20.67 -10.96 -1.83
CA ASN A 110 -19.69 -10.99 -2.90
C ASN A 110 -18.57 -10.00 -2.55
N ILE A 111 -17.52 -10.50 -1.89
CA ILE A 111 -16.45 -9.69 -1.28
C ILE A 111 -15.46 -9.14 -2.33
N TYR A 112 -15.52 -9.62 -3.58
CA TYR A 112 -14.39 -9.57 -4.52
C TYR A 112 -13.93 -8.17 -4.95
N ASN A 113 -14.58 -7.08 -4.52
CA ASN A 113 -14.15 -5.71 -4.84
C ASN A 113 -14.42 -4.64 -3.78
N ASN A 114 -14.92 -5.00 -2.60
CA ASN A 114 -15.53 -4.03 -1.66
C ASN A 114 -14.84 -3.95 -0.30
N ASN A 115 -13.61 -4.45 -0.19
CA ASN A 115 -12.84 -4.30 1.04
C ASN A 115 -12.50 -2.82 1.25
N GLY A 116 -13.08 -2.22 2.28
CA GLY A 116 -12.82 -0.84 2.65
C GLY A 116 -13.84 0.17 2.15
N THR A 117 -14.85 -0.24 1.38
CA THR A 117 -15.92 0.64 0.87
C THR A 117 -17.25 0.35 1.58
N PRO A 118 -18.17 1.33 1.60
CA PRO A 118 -19.51 1.12 2.15
C PRO A 118 -20.47 0.55 1.10
N TYR A 119 -20.00 0.18 -0.09
CA TYR A 119 -20.83 -0.22 -1.22
C TYR A 119 -20.49 -1.63 -1.64
N GLY A 120 -21.48 -2.39 -2.11
CA GLY A 120 -21.18 -3.68 -2.69
C GLY A 120 -22.37 -4.47 -3.17
N THR A 121 -22.11 -5.75 -3.46
CA THR A 121 -23.15 -6.72 -3.85
C THR A 121 -23.24 -7.85 -2.84
N LEU A 122 -24.48 -8.28 -2.59
CA LEU A 122 -24.78 -9.49 -1.83
C LEU A 122 -25.68 -10.39 -2.68
N ILE A 123 -25.53 -11.68 -2.50
CA ILE A 123 -26.36 -12.70 -3.15
C ILE A 123 -27.25 -13.30 -2.08
N SER A 124 -28.54 -13.39 -2.35
CA SER A 124 -29.51 -14.03 -1.48
C SER A 124 -30.27 -15.13 -2.18
N THR A 125 -30.63 -16.19 -1.46
CA THR A 125 -31.56 -17.22 -1.96
C THR A 125 -33.01 -16.86 -1.70
N LYS A 126 -33.28 -15.71 -1.06
CA LYS A 126 -34.62 -15.21 -0.75
C LYS A 126 -34.74 -13.75 -1.15
N PRO A 127 -35.94 -13.27 -1.52
CA PRO A 127 -36.15 -11.85 -1.77
C PRO A 127 -35.94 -11.04 -0.47
N LEU A 128 -35.27 -9.91 -0.59
CA LEU A 128 -35.02 -8.97 0.50
C LEU A 128 -35.89 -7.73 0.32
N ASN A 129 -36.68 -7.41 1.33
CA ASN A 129 -37.54 -6.22 1.34
C ASN A 129 -36.97 -5.09 2.22
N ASP A 130 -36.19 -5.45 3.24
CA ASP A 130 -35.67 -4.54 4.25
C ASP A 130 -34.14 -4.63 4.37
N ARG A 131 -33.59 -3.76 5.22
CA ARG A 131 -32.17 -3.76 5.56
C ARG A 131 -31.73 -5.08 6.21
N VAL A 132 -30.50 -5.50 5.91
CA VAL A 132 -29.88 -6.71 6.49
C VAL A 132 -28.89 -6.29 7.55
N LYS A 133 -29.07 -6.76 8.79
CA LYS A 133 -28.11 -6.52 9.89
C LYS A 133 -26.80 -7.27 9.62
N VAL A 134 -25.68 -6.60 9.87
CA VAL A 134 -24.33 -7.16 9.71
C VAL A 134 -23.39 -6.56 10.75
N GLU A 135 -22.43 -7.36 11.23
CA GLU A 135 -21.34 -6.81 12.03
C GLU A 135 -20.18 -6.35 11.15
N TYR A 136 -19.51 -5.30 11.59
CA TYR A 136 -18.33 -4.78 10.91
C TYR A 136 -17.26 -4.30 11.87
N LYS A 137 -16.04 -4.24 11.35
CA LYS A 137 -14.88 -3.61 11.96
C LYS A 137 -14.33 -2.55 11.02
N LEU A 138 -13.63 -1.58 11.60
CA LEU A 138 -12.95 -0.54 10.85
C LEU A 138 -11.45 -0.80 10.83
N PHE A 139 -10.82 -0.43 9.72
CA PHE A 139 -9.37 -0.44 9.58
C PHE A 139 -8.90 0.88 9.00
N ILE A 140 -7.70 1.31 9.37
CA ILE A 140 -7.10 2.54 8.84
C ILE A 140 -6.70 2.28 7.39
N LYS A 141 -7.12 3.15 6.47
CA LYS A 141 -6.78 2.99 5.06
C LYS A 141 -5.27 3.14 4.87
N ALA A 142 -4.69 2.29 4.03
CA ALA A 142 -3.26 2.34 3.72
C ALA A 142 -2.84 3.69 3.13
N ALA A 143 -3.75 4.40 2.45
CA ALA A 143 -3.50 5.72 1.90
C ALA A 143 -3.04 6.74 2.96
N ILE A 144 -3.65 6.76 4.16
CA ILE A 144 -3.25 7.70 5.24
C ILE A 144 -1.85 7.37 5.75
N ILE A 145 -1.59 6.08 5.95
CA ILE A 145 -0.29 5.59 6.40
C ILE A 145 0.80 5.98 5.37
N ASN A 146 0.50 5.81 4.09
CA ASN A 146 1.40 6.16 3.00
C ASN A 146 1.67 7.67 2.94
N VAL A 147 0.64 8.52 3.02
CA VAL A 147 0.81 9.98 3.02
C VAL A 147 1.71 10.41 4.18
N PHE A 148 1.46 9.89 5.38
CA PHE A 148 2.26 10.22 6.55
C PHE A 148 3.72 9.74 6.41
N ALA A 149 3.94 8.55 5.86
CA ALA A 149 5.28 8.03 5.59
C ALA A 149 6.05 8.94 4.62
N TRP A 150 5.41 9.39 3.53
CA TRP A 150 6.03 10.31 2.57
C TRP A 150 6.41 11.65 3.19
N VAL A 151 5.50 12.27 3.96
CA VAL A 151 5.79 13.52 4.69
C VAL A 151 6.97 13.33 5.63
N SER A 152 7.03 12.19 6.32
CA SER A 152 8.12 11.88 7.25
C SER A 152 9.46 11.72 6.54
N ILE A 153 9.49 11.04 5.39
CA ILE A 153 10.69 10.86 4.56
C ILE A 153 11.21 12.22 4.08
N ILE A 154 10.33 13.08 3.55
CA ILE A 154 10.71 14.41 3.07
C ILE A 154 11.32 15.24 4.21
N PHE A 155 10.68 15.22 5.37
CA PHE A 155 11.19 15.92 6.54
C PHE A 155 12.58 15.42 6.95
N PHE A 156 12.78 14.09 6.98
CA PHE A 156 14.07 13.47 7.27
C PHE A 156 15.15 13.89 6.27
N ILE A 157 14.84 13.92 4.97
CA ILE A 157 15.78 14.37 3.93
C ILE A 157 16.21 15.81 4.19
N ILE A 158 15.26 16.73 4.44
CA ILE A 158 15.56 18.14 4.71
C ILE A 158 16.44 18.29 5.96
N TYR A 159 16.11 17.56 7.03
CA TYR A 159 16.87 17.60 8.27
C TYR A 159 18.33 17.11 8.09
N PHE A 160 18.52 15.99 7.39
CA PHE A 160 19.86 15.44 7.14
C PHE A 160 20.67 16.30 6.14
N PHE A 161 20.01 16.97 5.20
CA PHE A 161 20.68 17.85 4.25
C PHE A 161 21.40 19.01 4.96
N ASP A 162 20.80 19.59 6.01
CA ASP A 162 21.41 20.64 6.84
C ASP A 162 22.64 20.15 7.63
N LYS A 163 22.74 18.85 7.89
CA LYS A 163 23.85 18.22 8.64
C LYS A 163 24.88 17.52 7.76
N ARG A 164 24.70 17.54 6.45
CA ARG A 164 25.48 16.77 5.47
C ARG A 164 26.99 16.92 5.67
N GLN A 165 27.50 18.15 5.80
CA GLN A 165 28.95 18.38 5.93
C GLN A 165 29.52 17.75 7.20
N LYS A 166 28.87 17.96 8.35
CA LYS A 166 29.28 17.34 9.62
C LYS A 166 29.26 15.81 9.56
N ILE A 167 28.30 15.23 8.85
CA ILE A 167 28.20 13.79 8.65
C ILE A 167 29.34 13.30 7.75
N ILE A 168 29.65 14.01 6.67
CA ILE A 168 30.79 13.71 5.79
C ILE A 168 32.10 13.79 6.58
N ASP A 169 32.27 14.81 7.41
CA ASP A 169 33.46 14.99 8.24
C ASP A 169 33.60 13.87 9.28
N TYR A 170 32.51 13.48 9.93
CA TYR A 170 32.47 12.33 10.82
C TYR A 170 32.85 11.04 10.10
N ILE A 171 32.28 10.76 8.92
CA ILE A 171 32.63 9.58 8.12
C ILE A 171 34.12 9.61 7.75
N LYS A 172 34.66 10.75 7.30
CA LYS A 172 36.09 10.89 6.97
C LYS A 172 37.00 10.65 8.17
N SER A 173 36.55 10.95 9.39
CA SER A 173 37.30 10.71 10.62
C SER A 173 37.33 9.24 11.05
N THR A 174 36.47 8.38 10.50
CA THR A 174 36.44 6.96 10.90
C THR A 174 37.58 6.15 10.31
N THR A 175 38.09 5.20 11.10
CA THR A 175 39.12 4.23 10.70
C THR A 175 38.73 3.44 9.46
N ILE A 176 37.43 3.17 9.29
CA ILE A 176 36.84 2.49 8.14
C ILE A 176 37.08 3.30 6.86
N TYR A 177 36.85 4.62 6.88
CA TYR A 177 37.11 5.48 5.73
C TYR A 177 38.60 5.48 5.35
N ASN A 178 39.49 5.53 6.35
CA ASN A 178 40.94 5.47 6.10
C ASN A 178 41.37 4.13 5.49
N LEU A 179 40.81 3.01 5.96
CA LEU A 179 41.03 1.68 5.38
C LEU A 179 40.54 1.60 3.93
N PHE A 180 39.35 2.11 3.63
CA PHE A 180 38.82 2.17 2.26
C PHE A 180 39.70 3.05 1.36
N LYS A 181 40.14 4.22 1.85
CA LYS A 181 41.02 5.14 1.11
C LYS A 181 42.37 4.50 0.79
N LEU A 182 42.99 3.80 1.73
CA LEU A 182 44.25 3.07 1.52
C LEU A 182 44.08 1.96 0.46
N LYS A 183 42.99 1.20 0.52
CA LYS A 183 42.70 0.12 -0.43
C LYS A 183 42.47 0.64 -1.86
N LEU A 184 41.79 1.78 -2.00
CA LEU A 184 41.60 2.47 -3.28
C LEU A 184 42.91 3.05 -3.85
N GLY A 185 43.74 3.65 -2.99
CA GLY A 185 45.06 4.17 -3.37
C GLY A 185 46.00 3.10 -3.91
N GLN A 186 46.04 1.93 -3.27
CA GLN A 186 46.84 0.78 -3.74
C GLN A 186 46.35 0.26 -5.10
N LYS A 187 45.03 0.18 -5.32
CA LYS A 187 44.44 -0.25 -6.60
C LYS A 187 44.74 0.72 -7.74
N SER A 188 44.66 2.03 -7.48
CA SER A 188 45.05 3.09 -8.44
C SER A 188 46.53 2.99 -8.83
N ASN A 189 47.41 2.83 -7.86
CA ASN A 189 48.85 2.74 -8.11
C ASN A 189 49.20 1.48 -8.92
N LYS A 190 48.56 0.35 -8.60
CA LYS A 190 48.71 -0.91 -9.34
C LYS A 190 48.26 -0.76 -10.81
N ASN A 191 47.14 -0.08 -11.07
CA ASN A 191 46.65 0.19 -12.42
C ASN A 191 47.58 1.13 -13.21
N LYS A 192 48.19 2.12 -12.55
CA LYS A 192 49.16 3.04 -13.17
C LYS A 192 50.46 2.31 -13.55
N VAL A 193 50.92 1.40 -12.69
CA VAL A 193 52.08 0.53 -12.98
C VAL A 193 51.78 -0.39 -14.18
N TYR A 194 50.61 -1.03 -14.24
CA TYR A 194 50.25 -1.86 -15.40
C TYR A 194 50.13 -1.06 -16.70
N LYS A 195 49.64 0.18 -16.65
CA LYS A 195 49.59 1.06 -17.83
C LYS A 195 50.99 1.40 -18.33
N ASN A 196 51.90 1.79 -17.43
CA ASN A 196 53.30 2.06 -17.80
C ASN A 196 54.02 0.82 -18.34
N ILE A 197 53.77 -0.39 -17.79
CA ILE A 197 54.38 -1.63 -18.29
C ILE A 197 53.90 -1.95 -19.71
N ASN A 198 52.62 -1.73 -20.02
CA ASN A 198 52.07 -1.97 -21.36
C ASN A 198 52.60 -0.96 -22.41
N GLU A 199 52.94 0.27 -22.00
CA GLU A 199 53.58 1.27 -22.87
C GLU A 199 55.06 0.94 -23.18
N VAL A 200 55.76 0.24 -22.27
CA VAL A 200 57.17 -0.17 -22.44
C VAL A 200 57.31 -1.54 -23.13
N LYS A 201 56.24 -2.35 -23.13
CA LYS A 201 56.21 -3.71 -23.71
C LYS A 201 56.68 -3.84 -25.18
N PRO A 202 56.35 -2.93 -26.12
CA PRO A 202 56.84 -3.04 -27.51
C PRO A 202 58.35 -2.79 -27.66
N TYR A 203 59.00 -2.12 -26.70
CA TYR A 203 60.44 -1.89 -26.72
C TYR A 203 61.23 -3.09 -26.16
N LEU A 204 60.64 -3.85 -25.22
CA LEU A 204 61.26 -5.06 -24.67
C LEU A 204 61.26 -6.24 -25.67
N SER A 205 60.24 -6.34 -26.53
CA SER A 205 60.22 -7.35 -27.61
C SER A 205 61.24 -7.11 -28.73
N LEU A 206 61.74 -5.87 -28.87
CA LEU A 206 62.81 -5.55 -29.82
C LEU A 206 64.21 -5.91 -29.30
N ILE A 207 64.39 -5.97 -27.98
CA ILE A 207 65.68 -6.29 -27.35
C ILE A 207 65.97 -7.79 -27.38
N SER A 208 64.95 -8.66 -27.40
CA SER A 208 65.15 -10.12 -27.45
C SER A 208 65.58 -10.64 -28.82
N ILE A 209 65.31 -9.92 -29.92
CA ILE A 209 65.63 -10.39 -31.28
C ILE A 209 67.10 -10.11 -31.65
N LYS A 210 67.79 -9.19 -30.96
CA LYS A 210 69.16 -8.79 -31.31
C LYS A 210 70.27 -9.62 -30.65
N LYS A 211 69.93 -10.67 -29.89
CA LYS A 211 70.91 -11.48 -29.11
C LYS A 211 71.30 -12.82 -29.73
N GLU A 212 70.70 -13.24 -30.84
CA GLU A 212 71.00 -14.55 -31.48
C GLU A 212 72.01 -14.49 -32.64
N HIS A 213 72.60 -13.32 -32.93
CA HIS A 213 73.72 -13.21 -33.88
C HIS A 213 74.84 -12.38 -33.26
N ILE A 214 75.65 -13.00 -32.39
CA ILE A 214 77.09 -12.78 -32.17
C ILE A 214 77.52 -13.93 -31.26
N LEU A 215 77.94 -15.04 -31.87
CA LEU A 215 79.06 -15.91 -31.49
C LEU A 215 79.27 -16.92 -32.61
#